data_AF-A0AAE5UWN9-F1
#
_entry.id   AF-A0AAE5UWN9-F1
#
_cell.length_a   1.000
_cell.length_b   1.000
_cell.length_c   1.000
_cell.angle_alpha   90.00
_cell.angle_beta   90.00
_cell.angle_gamma   90.00
#
_symmetry.space_group_name_H-M   'P 1'
#
loop_
_entity.id
_entity.type
_entity.pdbx_description
1 polymer ?
#
loop_
_entity_poly.entity_id
_entity_poly.type
_entity_poly.pdbx_seq_one_letter_code
_entity_poly.pdbx_strand_id
1 'polypeptide(L)'
;MTSKTISQGILRAIGVLVGIAILLYFLYTIQSVLAYLAIAAVVALIGSPLVRFFRKIKLPNILAVILTMLLMVGVLAGIIALFIPLLSEQGKNLSLLDIDELQTSLNTLYHQITNHLGLSSHIVEDVIDDAGLEKNILQGLDIGFIPNFLNSFLNVLSSASIGLFSVLFISFFFLKDSKLFENGLLIFVPIDKKKGTTNSIGKINGLLSRYFVGLLLQIFILFVIYTIVLLIVGIENAVVIAFLCALFNIIPYIGPIIGGVIMLTLTMTSNLGSDFSEVILPKTGYVFLGLLFGQLVDNFFSQPFIFSNSVKSHPLEIFLVIIIAGLLFGVVGMIVAVPGYTAIKVILKEFLSDNQIVKSLTHNL
;
A
#
# COMPACT_ATOMS: atom_id res chain seq x y z
N MET A 1 8.52 52.33 -21.55
CA MET A 1 7.26 51.59 -21.29
C MET A 1 6.20 52.58 -20.85
N THR A 2 4.97 52.47 -21.35
CA THR A 2 3.89 53.39 -20.97
C THR A 2 3.17 52.87 -19.71
N SER A 3 2.63 53.74 -18.87
CA SER A 3 1.83 53.35 -17.69
C SER A 3 0.71 52.37 -18.03
N LYS A 4 0.12 52.51 -19.24
CA LYS A 4 -0.91 51.62 -19.79
C LYS A 4 -0.41 50.21 -20.09
N THR A 5 0.83 50.04 -20.58
CA THR A 5 1.41 48.71 -20.81
C THR A 5 1.76 47.99 -19.51
N ILE A 6 2.22 48.73 -18.50
CA ILE A 6 2.49 48.17 -17.16
C ILE A 6 1.17 47.76 -16.48
N SER A 7 0.15 48.62 -16.51
CA SER A 7 -1.17 48.33 -15.93
C SER A 7 -1.83 47.11 -16.59
N GLN A 8 -1.81 47.00 -17.92
CA GLN A 8 -2.33 45.81 -18.63
C GLN A 8 -1.54 44.54 -18.32
N GLY A 9 -0.21 44.63 -18.16
CA GLY A 9 0.61 43.50 -17.75
C GLY A 9 0.25 43.00 -16.36
N ILE A 10 0.09 43.92 -15.40
CA ILE A 10 -0.33 43.60 -14.03
C ILE A 10 -1.73 42.98 -14.01
N LEU A 11 -2.69 43.55 -14.76
CA LEU A 11 -4.07 43.06 -14.80
C LEU A 11 -4.15 41.64 -15.39
N ARG A 12 -3.35 41.34 -16.43
CA ARG A 12 -3.23 39.98 -16.97
C ARG A 12 -2.59 39.02 -15.98
N ALA A 13 -1.53 39.43 -15.30
CA ALA A 13 -0.88 38.61 -14.28
C ALA A 13 -1.83 38.29 -13.12
N ILE A 14 -2.54 39.30 -12.60
CA ILE A 14 -3.57 39.12 -11.56
C ILE A 14 -4.68 38.20 -12.08
N GLY A 15 -5.18 38.40 -13.30
CA GLY A 15 -6.20 37.54 -13.89
C GLY A 15 -5.76 36.08 -14.01
N VAL A 16 -4.51 35.83 -14.41
CA VAL A 16 -3.94 34.47 -14.48
C VAL A 16 -3.80 33.87 -13.08
N LEU A 17 -3.29 34.63 -12.11
CA LEU A 17 -3.14 34.16 -10.72
C LEU A 17 -4.49 33.84 -10.07
N VAL A 18 -5.49 34.70 -10.25
CA VAL A 18 -6.86 34.47 -9.78
C VAL A 18 -7.46 33.24 -10.47
N GLY A 19 -7.27 33.11 -11.79
CA GLY A 19 -7.70 31.92 -12.53
C GLY A 19 -7.08 30.64 -12.00
N ILE A 20 -5.78 30.63 -11.73
CA ILE A 20 -5.07 29.49 -11.12
C ILE A 20 -5.61 29.22 -9.71
N ALA A 21 -5.82 30.25 -8.89
CA ALA A 21 -6.33 30.11 -7.53
C ALA A 21 -7.76 29.49 -7.52
N ILE A 22 -8.65 29.96 -8.40
CA ILE A 22 -9.99 29.40 -8.55
C ILE A 22 -9.92 27.94 -9.01
N LEU A 23 -9.04 27.62 -9.96
CA LEU A 23 -8.85 26.24 -10.42
C LEU A 23 -8.35 25.33 -9.29
N LEU A 24 -7.36 25.77 -8.52
CA LEU A 24 -6.84 25.02 -7.38
C LEU A 24 -7.89 24.84 -6.29
N TYR A 25 -8.67 25.88 -5.98
CA TYR A 25 -9.78 25.79 -5.02
C TYR A 25 -10.87 24.82 -5.49
N PHE A 26 -11.21 24.85 -6.79
CA PHE A 26 -12.13 23.88 -7.39
C PHE A 26 -11.61 22.45 -7.24
N LEU A 27 -10.35 22.18 -7.61
CA LEU A 27 -9.72 20.87 -7.47
C LEU A 27 -9.67 20.38 -6.02
N TYR A 28 -9.36 21.27 -5.07
CA TYR A 28 -9.40 20.98 -3.65
C TYR A 28 -10.81 20.61 -3.18
N THR A 29 -11.83 21.32 -3.66
CA THR A 29 -13.24 21.04 -3.31
C THR A 29 -13.68 19.67 -3.83
N ILE A 30 -13.25 19.28 -5.04
CA ILE A 30 -13.62 17.99 -5.66
C ILE A 30 -12.63 16.85 -5.37
N GLN A 31 -11.68 17.04 -4.45
CA GLN A 31 -10.59 16.08 -4.20
C GLN A 31 -11.10 14.66 -3.90
N SER A 32 -12.22 14.51 -3.20
CA SER A 32 -12.81 13.20 -2.89
C SER A 32 -13.28 12.48 -4.15
N VAL A 33 -13.83 13.21 -5.13
CA VAL A 33 -14.26 12.63 -6.42
C VAL A 33 -13.04 12.20 -7.23
N LEU A 34 -11.97 13.01 -7.23
CA LEU A 34 -10.71 12.64 -7.86
C LEU A 34 -10.10 11.39 -7.22
N ALA A 35 -10.17 11.27 -5.89
CA ALA A 35 -9.74 10.07 -5.18
C ALA A 35 -10.58 8.85 -5.58
N TYR A 36 -11.91 8.97 -5.68
CA TYR A 36 -12.77 7.87 -6.14
C TYR A 36 -12.45 7.46 -7.58
N LEU A 37 -12.19 8.40 -8.48
CA LEU A 37 -11.75 8.12 -9.85
C LEU A 37 -10.41 7.39 -9.88
N ALA A 38 -9.44 7.83 -9.07
CA ALA A 38 -8.13 7.19 -8.98
C ALA A 38 -8.21 5.76 -8.45
N ILE A 39 -8.94 5.53 -7.35
CA ILE A 39 -9.17 4.20 -6.78
C ILE A 39 -9.93 3.33 -7.79
N ALA A 40 -10.96 3.87 -8.43
CA ALA A 40 -11.73 3.14 -9.42
C ALA A 40 -10.91 2.74 -10.65
N ALA A 41 -9.95 3.58 -11.07
CA ALA A 41 -8.99 3.25 -12.12
C ALA A 41 -8.06 2.11 -11.70
N VAL A 42 -7.56 2.10 -10.46
CA VAL A 42 -6.77 0.98 -9.92
C VAL A 42 -7.58 -0.32 -9.88
N VAL A 43 -8.81 -0.26 -9.37
CA VAL A 43 -9.75 -1.40 -9.36
C VAL A 43 -10.01 -1.89 -10.78
N ALA A 44 -10.20 -0.99 -11.75
CA ALA A 44 -10.40 -1.36 -13.15
C ALA A 44 -9.13 -1.97 -13.78
N LEU A 45 -7.93 -1.50 -13.43
CA LEU A 45 -6.66 -2.08 -13.89
C LEU A 45 -6.45 -3.50 -13.36
N ILE A 46 -6.83 -3.75 -12.10
CA ILE A 46 -6.85 -5.06 -11.45
C ILE A 46 -7.89 -5.98 -12.09
N GLY A 47 -9.09 -5.46 -12.37
CA GLY A 47 -10.19 -6.23 -12.97
C GLY A 47 -10.05 -6.48 -14.48
N SER A 48 -9.27 -5.67 -15.20
CA SER A 48 -9.16 -5.76 -16.67
C SER A 48 -8.70 -7.15 -17.17
N PRO A 49 -7.68 -7.80 -16.57
CA PRO A 49 -7.31 -9.18 -16.91
C PRO A 49 -8.44 -10.19 -16.70
N LEU A 50 -9.22 -10.06 -15.63
CA LEU A 50 -10.36 -10.93 -15.33
C LEU A 50 -11.47 -10.76 -16.38
N VAL A 51 -11.81 -9.51 -16.73
CA VAL A 51 -12.76 -9.24 -17.81
C VAL A 51 -12.28 -9.83 -19.13
N ARG A 52 -10.99 -9.70 -19.48
CA ARG A 52 -10.41 -10.31 -20.68
C ARG A 52 -10.47 -11.83 -20.64
N PHE A 53 -10.21 -12.44 -19.49
CA PHE A 53 -10.34 -13.89 -19.29
C PHE A 53 -11.79 -14.36 -19.51
N PHE A 54 -12.76 -13.69 -18.91
CA PHE A 54 -14.19 -13.99 -19.10
C PHE A 54 -14.66 -13.78 -20.54
N ARG A 55 -14.15 -12.76 -21.24
CA ARG A 55 -14.40 -12.58 -22.68
C ARG A 55 -13.79 -13.71 -23.53
N LYS A 56 -12.63 -14.26 -23.14
CA LYS A 56 -12.00 -15.40 -23.85
C LYS A 56 -12.86 -16.67 -23.77
N ILE A 57 -13.57 -16.89 -22.65
CA ILE A 57 -14.55 -17.99 -22.54
C ILE A 57 -15.92 -17.65 -23.15
N LYS A 58 -15.98 -16.65 -24.05
CA LYS A 58 -17.16 -16.23 -24.83
C LYS A 58 -18.31 -15.63 -24.02
N LEU A 59 -18.08 -15.13 -22.80
CA LEU A 59 -19.11 -14.37 -22.08
C LEU A 59 -19.34 -13.00 -22.74
N PRO A 60 -20.60 -12.52 -22.83
CA PRO A 60 -20.89 -11.18 -23.33
C PRO A 60 -20.28 -10.13 -22.39
N ASN A 61 -19.88 -9.00 -22.95
CA ASN A 61 -19.07 -7.99 -22.26
C ASN A 61 -19.64 -7.60 -20.88
N ILE A 62 -20.95 -7.32 -20.81
CA ILE A 62 -21.60 -6.87 -19.58
C ILE A 62 -21.53 -7.96 -18.49
N LEU A 63 -21.75 -9.23 -18.84
CA LEU A 63 -21.66 -10.33 -17.87
C LEU A 63 -20.22 -10.54 -17.39
N ALA A 64 -19.23 -10.43 -18.28
CA ALA A 64 -17.82 -10.51 -17.89
C ALA A 64 -17.44 -9.43 -16.87
N VAL A 65 -17.95 -8.20 -17.03
CA VAL A 65 -17.74 -7.10 -16.09
C VAL A 65 -18.47 -7.33 -14.77
N ILE A 66 -19.75 -7.71 -14.80
CA ILE A 66 -20.53 -8.00 -13.58
C ILE A 66 -19.84 -9.10 -12.77
N LEU A 67 -19.42 -10.20 -13.41
CA LEU A 67 -18.77 -11.31 -12.72
C LEU A 67 -17.42 -10.90 -12.13
N THR A 68 -16.64 -10.06 -12.83
CA THR A 68 -15.39 -9.49 -12.31
C THR A 68 -15.66 -8.63 -11.08
N MET A 69 -16.65 -7.73 -11.14
CA MET A 69 -17.02 -6.86 -10.02
C MET A 69 -17.50 -7.69 -8.82
N LEU A 70 -18.31 -8.72 -9.05
CA LEU A 70 -18.79 -9.61 -7.99
C LEU A 70 -17.64 -10.37 -7.33
N LEU A 71 -16.67 -10.85 -8.11
CA LEU A 71 -15.46 -11.48 -7.58
C LEU A 71 -14.64 -10.50 -6.73
N MET A 72 -14.43 -9.26 -7.20
CA MET A 72 -13.68 -8.25 -6.45
C MET A 72 -14.39 -7.84 -5.15
N VAL A 73 -15.72 -7.67 -5.18
CA VAL A 73 -16.52 -7.43 -3.97
C VAL A 73 -16.46 -8.63 -3.02
N GLY A 74 -16.51 -9.85 -3.55
CA GLY A 74 -16.37 -11.08 -2.76
C GLY A 74 -15.02 -11.18 -2.07
N VAL A 75 -13.92 -10.83 -2.76
CA VAL A 75 -12.58 -10.75 -2.17
C VAL A 75 -12.56 -9.69 -1.06
N LEU A 76 -13.09 -8.49 -1.31
CA LEU A 76 -13.15 -7.42 -0.31
C LEU A 76 -13.95 -7.84 0.93
N ALA A 77 -15.11 -8.46 0.74
CA ALA A 77 -15.95 -8.98 1.82
C ALA A 77 -15.24 -10.10 2.60
N GLY A 78 -14.54 -11.00 1.91
CA GLY A 78 -13.72 -12.05 2.53
C GLY A 78 -12.59 -11.48 3.37
N ILE A 79 -11.92 -10.43 2.88
CA ILE A 79 -10.92 -9.69 3.65
C ILE A 79 -11.55 -9.16 4.93
N ILE A 80 -12.66 -8.40 4.84
CA ILE A 80 -13.34 -7.83 6.03
C ILE A 80 -13.74 -8.92 7.03
N ALA A 81 -14.27 -10.04 6.54
CA ALA A 81 -14.67 -11.17 7.38
C ALA A 81 -13.50 -11.79 8.17
N LEU A 82 -12.28 -11.81 7.59
CA LEU A 82 -11.08 -12.29 8.28
C LEU A 82 -10.66 -11.37 9.45
N PHE A 83 -10.96 -10.07 9.41
CA PHE A 83 -10.59 -9.15 10.49
C PHE A 83 -11.48 -9.27 11.74
N ILE A 84 -12.73 -9.72 11.60
CA ILE A 84 -13.67 -9.84 12.72
C ILE A 84 -13.13 -10.76 13.85
N PRO A 85 -12.71 -12.02 13.59
CA PRO A 85 -12.20 -12.89 14.65
C PRO A 85 -10.91 -12.37 15.26
N LEU A 86 -9.99 -11.84 14.43
CA LEU A 86 -8.74 -11.23 14.89
C LEU A 86 -9.00 -10.10 15.90
N LEU A 87 -9.90 -9.16 15.57
CA LEU A 87 -10.26 -8.05 16.45
C LEU A 87 -10.92 -8.50 17.75
N SER A 88 -11.75 -9.55 17.69
CA SER A 88 -12.43 -10.10 18.85
C SER A 88 -11.47 -10.80 19.80
N GLU A 89 -10.60 -11.68 19.29
CA GLU A 89 -9.67 -12.46 20.10
C GLU A 89 -8.51 -11.61 20.60
N GLN A 90 -7.95 -10.76 19.75
CA GLN A 90 -6.88 -9.85 20.16
C GLN A 90 -7.42 -8.74 21.05
N GLY A 91 -8.60 -8.19 20.75
CA GLY A 91 -9.27 -7.23 21.61
C GLY A 91 -9.59 -7.82 22.99
N LYS A 92 -9.98 -9.10 23.09
CA LYS A 92 -10.15 -9.80 24.39
C LYS A 92 -8.83 -10.00 25.10
N ASN A 93 -7.79 -10.51 24.42
CA ASN A 93 -6.48 -10.70 25.02
C ASN A 93 -5.86 -9.36 25.48
N LEU A 94 -6.06 -8.28 24.73
CA LEU A 94 -5.61 -6.92 25.04
C LEU A 94 -6.49 -6.18 26.06
N SER A 95 -7.78 -6.48 26.19
CA SER A 95 -8.68 -5.87 27.18
C SER A 95 -8.73 -6.62 28.51
N LEU A 96 -8.33 -7.89 28.51
CA LEU A 96 -8.05 -8.67 29.72
C LEU A 96 -6.62 -8.44 30.24
N LEU A 97 -5.75 -7.85 29.42
CA LEU A 97 -4.46 -7.34 29.85
C LEU A 97 -4.70 -6.10 30.71
N ASP A 98 -4.58 -6.26 32.02
CA ASP A 98 -4.33 -5.15 32.91
C ASP A 98 -3.08 -4.42 32.37
N ILE A 99 -3.17 -3.13 32.07
CA ILE A 99 -2.04 -2.36 31.50
C ILE A 99 -0.83 -2.46 32.44
N ASP A 100 -1.08 -2.59 33.74
CA ASP A 100 -0.09 -2.84 34.78
C ASP A 100 0.53 -4.25 34.65
N GLU A 101 -0.23 -5.30 34.33
CA GLU A 101 0.30 -6.65 34.05
C GLU A 101 1.08 -6.71 32.75
N LEU A 102 0.68 -5.98 31.70
CA LEU A 102 1.43 -5.89 30.45
C LEU A 102 2.78 -5.21 30.68
N GLN A 103 2.80 -4.11 31.42
CA GLN A 103 4.02 -3.39 31.77
C GLN A 103 4.93 -4.29 32.63
N THR A 104 4.35 -5.04 33.57
CA THR A 104 5.08 -6.03 34.37
C THR A 104 5.62 -7.17 33.51
N SER A 105 4.85 -7.66 32.54
CA SER A 105 5.21 -8.73 31.60
C SER A 105 6.32 -8.29 30.65
N LEU A 106 6.26 -7.07 30.13
CA LEU A 106 7.31 -6.48 29.30
C LEU A 106 8.59 -6.27 30.12
N ASN A 107 8.47 -5.81 31.37
CA ASN A 107 9.60 -5.69 32.28
C ASN A 107 10.21 -7.05 32.63
N THR A 108 9.40 -8.09 32.82
CA THR A 108 9.90 -9.45 33.05
C THR A 108 10.58 -10.01 31.80
N LEU A 109 10.00 -9.81 30.62
CA LEU A 109 10.57 -10.22 29.35
C LEU A 109 11.90 -9.49 29.08
N TYR A 110 11.96 -8.20 29.42
CA TYR A 110 13.19 -7.38 29.40
C TYR A 110 14.28 -7.93 30.34
N HIS A 111 13.94 -8.19 31.60
CA HIS A 111 14.89 -8.75 32.57
C HIS A 111 15.34 -10.16 32.18
N GLN A 112 14.47 -10.98 31.60
CA GLN A 112 14.80 -12.31 31.11
C GLN A 112 15.75 -12.25 29.91
N ILE A 113 15.51 -11.37 28.94
CA ILE A 113 16.40 -11.13 27.79
C ILE A 113 17.78 -10.66 28.27
N THR A 114 17.82 -9.68 29.16
CA THR A 114 19.07 -9.09 29.68
C THR A 114 19.91 -10.12 30.45
N ASN A 115 19.25 -10.91 31.31
CA ASN A 115 19.90 -11.97 32.08
C ASN A 115 20.39 -13.14 31.20
N HIS A 116 19.65 -13.52 30.16
CA HIS A 116 20.07 -14.61 29.26
C HIS A 116 21.16 -14.20 28.28
N LEU A 117 21.22 -12.95 27.85
CA LEU A 117 22.28 -12.45 26.96
C LEU A 117 23.58 -12.12 27.71
N GLY A 118 23.61 -12.27 29.04
CA GLY A 118 24.78 -11.94 29.86
C GLY A 118 25.15 -10.45 29.83
N LEU A 119 24.22 -9.60 29.39
CA LEU A 119 24.36 -8.16 29.44
C LEU A 119 24.18 -7.77 30.91
N SER A 120 25.23 -7.23 31.54
CA SER A 120 25.12 -6.73 32.91
C SER A 120 23.98 -5.71 32.96
N SER A 121 23.01 -5.94 33.84
CA SER A 121 21.80 -5.11 33.98
C SER A 121 22.13 -3.62 33.97
N HIS A 122 23.19 -3.19 34.66
CA HIS A 122 23.64 -1.80 34.68
C HIS A 122 24.03 -1.18 33.34
N ILE A 123 24.64 -1.90 32.40
CA ILE A 123 25.04 -1.32 31.10
C ILE A 123 23.81 -1.07 30.21
N VAL A 124 22.79 -1.91 30.35
CA VAL A 124 21.55 -1.78 29.58
C VAL A 124 20.63 -0.76 30.22
N GLU A 125 20.57 -0.72 31.55
CA GLU A 125 19.80 0.24 32.36
C GLU A 125 20.34 1.66 32.19
N ASP A 126 21.67 1.86 32.22
CA ASP A 126 22.29 3.17 31.92
C ASP A 126 22.05 3.61 30.47
N VAL A 127 22.14 2.70 29.48
CA VAL A 127 21.88 3.04 28.07
C VAL A 127 20.40 3.35 27.82
N ILE A 128 19.48 2.72 28.55
CA ILE A 128 18.04 2.94 28.44
C ILE A 128 17.62 4.24 29.13
N ASP A 129 18.17 4.55 30.30
CA ASP A 129 17.94 5.81 31.01
C ASP A 129 18.56 7.01 30.28
N ASP A 130 19.83 6.92 29.84
CA ASP A 130 20.49 8.02 29.10
C ASP A 130 19.86 8.26 27.72
N ALA A 131 19.33 7.21 27.07
CA ALA A 131 18.64 7.36 25.78
C ALA A 131 17.13 7.64 25.93
N GLY A 132 16.60 7.70 27.16
CA GLY A 132 15.18 7.89 27.44
C GLY A 132 14.28 6.84 26.79
N LEU A 133 14.82 5.65 26.54
CA LEU A 133 14.16 4.58 25.78
C LEU A 133 12.95 4.01 26.51
N GLU A 134 12.93 4.01 27.84
CA GLU A 134 11.75 3.55 28.59
C GLU A 134 10.51 4.42 28.28
N LYS A 135 10.70 5.75 28.22
CA LYS A 135 9.63 6.69 27.81
C LYS A 135 9.40 6.68 26.30
N ASN A 136 10.45 6.60 25.48
CA ASN A 136 10.33 6.71 24.02
C ASN A 136 9.87 5.41 23.34
N ILE A 137 10.11 4.24 23.92
CA ILE A 137 9.60 2.95 23.40
C ILE A 137 8.13 2.80 23.78
N LEU A 138 7.72 3.14 25.01
CA LEU A 138 6.31 3.10 25.42
C LEU A 138 5.46 4.21 24.81
N GLN A 139 6.04 5.39 24.51
CA GLN A 139 5.34 6.47 23.77
C GLN A 139 5.48 6.36 22.24
N GLY A 140 6.53 5.69 21.74
CA GLY A 140 6.82 5.54 20.31
C GLY A 140 6.26 4.26 19.69
N LEU A 141 6.17 3.16 20.46
CA LEU A 141 5.24 2.07 20.18
C LEU A 141 3.87 2.54 20.66
N ASP A 142 3.19 3.33 19.85
CA ASP A 142 1.74 3.42 19.97
C ASP A 142 1.23 1.99 19.73
N ILE A 143 1.04 1.21 20.81
CA ILE A 143 0.40 -0.12 20.76
C ILE A 143 -1.04 0.05 20.24
N GLY A 144 -1.57 1.27 20.35
CA GLY A 144 -2.75 1.74 19.66
C GLY A 144 -2.58 1.84 18.14
N PHE A 145 -1.40 1.81 17.51
CA PHE A 145 -1.27 1.91 16.06
C PHE A 145 -2.06 0.83 15.31
N ILE A 146 -2.03 -0.42 15.78
CA ILE A 146 -2.81 -1.51 15.18
C ILE A 146 -4.32 -1.28 15.44
N PRO A 147 -4.80 -1.13 16.69
CA PRO A 147 -6.20 -0.76 16.96
C PRO A 147 -6.68 0.52 16.26
N ASN A 148 -5.86 1.56 16.17
CA ASN A 148 -6.14 2.87 15.57
C ASN A 148 -6.19 2.77 14.05
N PHE A 149 -5.27 2.01 13.45
CA PHE A 149 -5.31 1.69 12.02
C PHE A 149 -6.57 0.88 11.70
N LEU A 150 -6.88 -0.14 12.49
CA LEU A 150 -8.07 -0.98 12.31
C LEU A 150 -9.35 -0.18 12.53
N ASN A 151 -9.41 0.66 13.57
CA ASN A 151 -10.53 1.57 13.82
C ASN A 151 -10.65 2.61 12.69
N SER A 152 -9.56 3.15 12.18
CA SER A 152 -9.58 4.06 11.02
C SER A 152 -10.06 3.36 9.76
N PHE A 153 -9.62 2.12 9.53
CA PHE A 153 -10.08 1.29 8.41
C PHE A 153 -11.58 0.98 8.53
N LEU A 154 -12.07 0.62 9.73
CA LEU A 154 -13.48 0.39 10.02
C LEU A 154 -14.31 1.68 9.94
N ASN A 155 -13.77 2.81 10.38
CA ASN A 155 -14.42 4.12 10.25
C ASN A 155 -14.54 4.52 8.79
N VAL A 156 -13.50 4.29 7.98
CA VAL A 156 -13.57 4.43 6.52
C VAL A 156 -14.63 3.49 5.97
N LEU A 157 -14.61 2.21 6.31
CA LEU A 157 -15.56 1.22 5.78
C LEU A 157 -17.02 1.51 6.18
N SER A 158 -17.26 1.97 7.41
CA SER A 158 -18.59 2.30 7.94
C SER A 158 -19.12 3.64 7.43
N SER A 159 -18.26 4.64 7.23
CA SER A 159 -18.62 5.94 6.62
C SER A 159 -18.66 5.91 5.09
N ALA A 160 -18.06 4.90 4.43
CA ALA A 160 -17.87 4.87 2.99
C ALA A 160 -18.98 4.19 2.18
N SER A 161 -20.24 4.17 2.62
CA SER A 161 -21.32 3.63 1.77
C SER A 161 -21.40 4.35 0.41
N ILE A 162 -21.35 5.70 0.43
CA ILE A 162 -21.35 6.53 -0.78
C ILE A 162 -20.04 6.39 -1.55
N GLY A 163 -18.90 6.38 -0.87
CA GLY A 163 -17.58 6.28 -1.50
C GLY A 163 -17.36 4.93 -2.18
N LEU A 164 -17.66 3.83 -1.49
CA LEU A 164 -17.58 2.46 -2.00
C LEU A 164 -18.53 2.29 -3.19
N PHE A 165 -19.78 2.73 -3.07
CA PHE A 165 -20.71 2.70 -4.19
C PHE A 165 -20.18 3.48 -5.39
N SER A 166 -19.65 4.69 -5.17
CA SER A 166 -19.06 5.52 -6.24
C SER A 166 -17.89 4.83 -6.91
N VAL A 167 -16.95 4.27 -6.15
CA VAL A 167 -15.80 3.52 -6.68
C VAL A 167 -16.28 2.33 -7.50
N LEU A 168 -17.19 1.50 -6.97
CA LEU A 168 -17.71 0.33 -7.68
C LEU A 168 -18.44 0.73 -8.97
N PHE A 169 -19.24 1.80 -8.92
CA PHE A 169 -19.97 2.32 -10.07
C PHE A 169 -19.02 2.83 -11.15
N ILE A 170 -18.04 3.67 -10.79
CA ILE A 170 -17.05 4.20 -11.74
C ILE A 170 -16.21 3.06 -12.33
N SER A 171 -15.76 2.11 -11.51
CA SER A 171 -15.00 0.93 -11.96
C SER A 171 -15.80 0.07 -12.94
N PHE A 172 -17.10 -0.12 -12.70
CA PHE A 172 -17.97 -0.82 -13.63
C PHE A 172 -17.95 -0.17 -15.02
N PHE A 173 -18.08 1.16 -15.09
CA PHE A 173 -18.03 1.87 -16.36
C PHE A 173 -16.66 1.82 -17.03
N PHE A 174 -15.57 1.96 -16.26
CA PHE A 174 -14.20 1.84 -16.79
C PHE A 174 -13.91 0.43 -17.33
N LEU A 175 -14.45 -0.62 -16.72
CA LEU A 175 -14.30 -2.00 -17.18
C LEU A 175 -15.22 -2.31 -18.38
N LYS A 176 -16.45 -1.80 -18.36
CA LYS A 176 -17.43 -1.96 -19.45
C LYS A 176 -16.99 -1.26 -20.72
N ASP A 177 -16.56 -0.01 -20.59
CA ASP A 177 -16.08 0.83 -21.68
C ASP A 177 -14.67 1.32 -21.38
N SER A 178 -13.69 0.51 -21.81
CA SER A 178 -12.28 0.79 -21.61
C SER A 178 -11.79 2.05 -22.32
N LYS A 179 -12.57 2.60 -23.27
CA LYS A 179 -12.22 3.84 -23.99
C LYS A 179 -12.90 5.08 -23.43
N LEU A 180 -13.85 4.94 -22.51
CA LEU A 180 -14.57 6.07 -21.92
C LEU A 180 -13.62 7.10 -21.29
N PHE A 181 -12.70 6.63 -20.45
CA PHE A 181 -11.71 7.48 -19.80
C PHE A 181 -10.72 8.10 -20.80
N GLU A 182 -10.23 7.30 -21.75
CA GLU A 182 -9.32 7.78 -22.80
C GLU A 182 -9.98 8.89 -23.64
N ASN A 183 -11.19 8.64 -24.14
CA ASN A 183 -11.93 9.60 -24.95
C ASN A 183 -12.24 10.87 -24.18
N GLY A 184 -12.59 10.76 -22.89
CA GLY A 184 -12.82 11.91 -22.00
C GLY A 184 -11.58 12.79 -21.85
N LEU A 185 -10.40 12.19 -21.65
CA LEU A 185 -9.13 12.91 -21.59
C LEU A 185 -8.79 13.59 -22.93
N LEU A 186 -8.99 12.90 -24.05
CA LEU A 186 -8.64 13.39 -25.39
C LEU A 186 -9.45 14.62 -25.83
N ILE A 187 -10.56 14.96 -25.16
CA ILE A 187 -11.34 16.19 -25.41
C ILE A 187 -10.52 17.44 -25.06
N PHE A 188 -9.71 17.37 -24.00
CA PHE A 188 -8.90 18.50 -23.52
C PHE A 188 -7.50 18.57 -24.15
N VAL A 189 -7.18 17.64 -25.06
CA VAL A 189 -5.84 17.49 -25.66
C VAL A 189 -5.81 18.12 -27.05
N PRO A 190 -4.83 19.00 -27.34
CA PRO A 190 -4.59 19.55 -28.68
C PRO A 190 -4.40 18.46 -29.74
N ILE A 191 -4.90 18.69 -30.96
CA ILE A 191 -4.95 17.68 -32.04
C ILE A 191 -3.56 17.09 -32.35
N ASP A 192 -2.52 17.93 -32.36
CA ASP A 192 -1.12 17.57 -32.59
C ASP A 192 -0.58 16.59 -31.52
N LYS A 193 -1.11 16.65 -30.29
CA LYS A 193 -0.67 15.81 -29.16
C LYS A 193 -1.52 14.55 -28.95
N LYS A 194 -2.70 14.44 -29.58
CA LYS A 194 -3.64 13.33 -29.36
C LYS A 194 -3.01 11.95 -29.55
N LYS A 195 -2.22 11.76 -30.60
CA LYS A 195 -1.55 10.47 -30.87
C LYS A 195 -0.59 10.08 -29.74
N GLY A 196 0.24 11.02 -29.27
CA GLY A 196 1.14 10.80 -28.15
C GLY A 196 0.39 10.49 -26.85
N THR A 197 -0.73 11.19 -26.59
CA THR A 197 -1.56 10.93 -25.41
C THR A 197 -2.19 9.55 -25.45
N THR A 198 -2.80 9.13 -26.56
CA THR A 198 -3.34 7.76 -26.71
C THR A 198 -2.27 6.70 -26.51
N ASN A 199 -1.10 6.87 -27.12
CA ASN A 199 0.03 5.95 -26.94
C ASN A 199 0.45 5.87 -25.46
N SER A 200 0.53 7.01 -24.78
CA SER A 200 0.90 7.09 -23.37
C SER A 200 -0.12 6.37 -22.49
N ILE A 201 -1.42 6.65 -22.67
CA ILE A 201 -2.50 6.00 -21.92
C ILE A 201 -2.46 4.49 -22.11
N GLY A 202 -2.31 4.01 -23.35
CA GLY A 202 -2.21 2.58 -23.64
C GLY A 202 -1.01 1.91 -22.96
N LYS A 203 0.17 2.54 -23.02
CA LYS A 203 1.40 2.06 -22.35
C LYS A 203 1.24 2.04 -20.83
N ILE A 204 0.73 3.12 -20.23
CA ILE A 204 0.47 3.22 -18.79
C ILE A 204 -0.47 2.12 -18.34
N ASN A 205 -1.62 1.96 -19.01
CA ASN A 205 -2.58 0.90 -18.69
C ASN A 205 -1.95 -0.50 -18.76
N GLY A 206 -1.10 -0.76 -19.75
CA GLY A 206 -0.41 -2.04 -19.90
C GLY A 206 0.66 -2.31 -18.83
N LEU A 207 1.42 -1.30 -18.41
CA LEU A 207 2.43 -1.42 -17.35
C LEU A 207 1.76 -1.55 -15.99
N LEU A 208 0.81 -0.67 -15.68
CA LEU A 208 0.11 -0.66 -14.38
C LEU A 208 -0.76 -1.89 -14.18
N SER A 209 -1.46 -2.38 -15.22
CA SER A 209 -2.24 -3.62 -15.09
C SER A 209 -1.35 -4.82 -14.77
N ARG A 210 -0.16 -4.93 -15.39
CA ARG A 210 0.81 -5.98 -15.04
C ARG A 210 1.38 -5.81 -13.64
N TYR A 211 1.69 -4.57 -13.24
CA TYR A 211 2.17 -4.24 -11.90
C TYR A 211 1.15 -4.67 -10.83
N PHE A 212 -0.11 -4.26 -10.94
CA PHE A 212 -1.13 -4.60 -9.96
C PHE A 212 -1.45 -6.11 -9.91
N VAL A 213 -1.45 -6.80 -11.05
CA VAL A 213 -1.58 -8.26 -11.08
C VAL A 213 -0.41 -8.94 -10.39
N GLY A 214 0.82 -8.49 -10.68
CA GLY A 214 2.02 -9.00 -10.02
C GLY A 214 1.99 -8.75 -8.51
N LEU A 215 1.51 -7.58 -8.08
CA LEU A 215 1.35 -7.24 -6.67
C LEU A 215 0.30 -8.13 -5.97
N LEU A 216 -0.84 -8.43 -6.62
CA LEU A 216 -1.81 -9.38 -6.07
C LEU A 216 -1.23 -10.80 -5.98
N LEU A 217 -0.47 -11.23 -6.98
CA LEU A 217 0.23 -12.52 -6.95
C LEU A 217 1.25 -12.56 -5.80
N GLN A 218 2.00 -11.49 -5.59
CA GLN A 218 2.95 -11.34 -4.49
C GLN A 218 2.28 -11.47 -3.13
N ILE A 219 1.21 -10.70 -2.91
CA ILE A 219 0.43 -10.76 -1.66
C ILE A 219 -0.09 -12.18 -1.45
N PHE A 220 -0.61 -12.84 -2.50
CA PHE A 220 -1.11 -14.20 -2.40
C PHE A 220 0.00 -15.22 -2.06
N ILE A 221 1.16 -15.15 -2.71
CA ILE A 221 2.29 -16.04 -2.45
C ILE A 221 2.76 -15.89 -1.00
N LEU A 222 2.97 -14.65 -0.55
CA LEU A 222 3.39 -14.36 0.82
C LEU A 222 2.34 -14.78 1.84
N PHE A 223 1.06 -14.53 1.57
CA PHE A 223 -0.04 -14.97 2.41
C PHE A 223 -0.01 -16.49 2.62
N VAL A 224 0.17 -17.27 1.55
CA VAL A 224 0.24 -18.74 1.64
C VAL A 224 1.46 -19.17 2.44
N ILE A 225 2.65 -18.65 2.14
CA ILE A 225 3.89 -19.00 2.85
C ILE A 225 3.76 -18.68 4.34
N TYR A 226 3.33 -17.47 4.67
CA TYR A 226 3.20 -17.02 6.06
C TYR A 226 2.11 -17.76 6.82
N THR A 227 1.00 -18.11 6.15
CA THR A 227 -0.05 -18.95 6.76
C THR A 227 0.52 -20.33 7.11
N ILE A 228 1.27 -20.96 6.20
CA ILE A 228 1.89 -22.27 6.45
C ILE A 228 2.88 -22.18 7.63
N VAL A 229 3.75 -21.17 7.63
CA VAL A 229 4.72 -20.96 8.73
C VAL A 229 3.99 -20.84 10.07
N LEU A 230 2.99 -19.97 10.17
CA LEU A 230 2.28 -19.70 11.42
C LEU A 230 1.44 -20.91 11.87
N LEU A 231 0.86 -21.67 10.94
CA LEU A 231 0.13 -22.91 11.25
C LEU A 231 1.07 -24.02 11.76
N ILE A 232 2.25 -24.18 11.16
CA ILE A 232 3.25 -25.16 11.61
C ILE A 232 3.73 -24.84 13.03
N VAL A 233 3.94 -23.55 13.33
CA VAL A 233 4.36 -23.10 14.67
C VAL A 233 3.21 -23.16 15.69
N GLY A 234 1.97 -23.27 15.22
CA GLY A 234 0.78 -23.33 16.08
C GLY A 234 0.41 -21.98 16.67
N ILE A 235 0.48 -20.92 15.86
CA ILE A 235 0.06 -19.57 16.25
C ILE A 235 -1.43 -19.39 16.00
N GLU A 236 -2.16 -18.94 17.02
CA GLU A 236 -3.57 -18.60 16.90
C GLU A 236 -3.77 -17.46 15.89
N ASN A 237 -4.90 -17.48 15.17
CA ASN A 237 -5.18 -16.52 14.11
C ASN A 237 -4.13 -16.46 12.98
N ALA A 238 -3.36 -17.54 12.77
CA ALA A 238 -2.31 -17.65 11.74
C ALA A 238 -2.70 -17.07 10.38
N VAL A 239 -3.90 -17.42 9.88
CA VAL A 239 -4.42 -16.95 8.60
C VAL A 239 -4.55 -15.43 8.57
N VAL A 240 -5.09 -14.84 9.62
CA VAL A 240 -5.35 -13.39 9.63
C VAL A 240 -4.05 -12.60 9.81
N ILE A 241 -3.15 -13.07 10.68
CA ILE A 241 -1.81 -12.48 10.85
C ILE A 241 -1.05 -12.55 9.53
N ALA A 242 -1.00 -13.72 8.87
CA ALA A 242 -0.36 -13.89 7.58
C ALA A 242 -0.96 -12.96 6.51
N PHE A 243 -2.28 -12.82 6.48
CA PHE A 243 -2.97 -11.95 5.53
C PHE A 243 -2.61 -10.48 5.76
N LEU A 244 -2.65 -10.01 7.00
CA LEU A 244 -2.27 -8.63 7.35
C LEU A 244 -0.83 -8.33 6.94
N CYS A 245 0.09 -9.23 7.26
CA CYS A 245 1.51 -9.07 6.94
C CYS A 245 1.74 -9.09 5.42
N ALA A 246 1.08 -9.99 4.70
CA ALA A 246 1.11 -10.02 3.24
C ALA A 246 0.52 -8.75 2.63
N LEU A 247 -0.57 -8.22 3.17
CA LEU A 247 -1.21 -6.99 2.69
C LEU A 247 -0.28 -5.77 2.78
N PHE A 248 0.53 -5.66 3.85
CA PHE A 248 1.51 -4.58 3.97
C PHE A 248 2.54 -4.55 2.83
N ASN A 249 2.80 -5.69 2.16
CA ASN A 249 3.70 -5.75 1.01
C ASN A 249 3.18 -4.98 -0.22
N ILE A 250 1.97 -4.39 -0.16
CA ILE A 250 1.52 -3.39 -1.13
C ILE A 250 2.47 -2.19 -1.23
N ILE A 251 3.19 -1.86 -0.14
CA ILE A 251 4.24 -0.83 -0.13
C ILE A 251 5.60 -1.52 -0.28
N PRO A 252 6.30 -1.39 -1.43
CA PRO A 252 7.58 -2.05 -1.63
C PRO A 252 8.62 -1.63 -0.60
N TYR A 253 9.48 -2.57 -0.19
CA TYR A 253 10.57 -2.43 0.81
C TYR A 253 10.12 -2.14 2.24
N ILE A 254 9.20 -1.18 2.44
CA ILE A 254 8.68 -0.78 3.74
C ILE A 254 7.66 -1.80 4.27
N GLY A 255 6.79 -2.27 3.39
CA GLY A 255 5.77 -3.28 3.68
C GLY A 255 6.31 -4.57 4.30
N PRO A 256 7.32 -5.23 3.70
CA PRO A 256 8.04 -6.35 4.30
C PRO A 256 8.49 -6.11 5.75
N ILE A 257 9.05 -4.94 6.03
CA ILE A 257 9.59 -4.59 7.36
C ILE A 257 8.44 -4.45 8.36
N ILE A 258 7.41 -3.65 8.02
CA ILE A 258 6.23 -3.45 8.87
C ILE A 258 5.51 -4.77 9.12
N GLY A 259 5.26 -5.55 8.05
CA GLY A 259 4.62 -6.85 8.14
C GLY A 259 5.42 -7.82 9.01
N GLY A 260 6.75 -7.79 8.93
CA GLY A 260 7.58 -8.64 9.77
C GLY A 260 7.58 -8.26 11.24
N VAL A 261 7.67 -6.97 11.54
CA VAL A 261 7.51 -6.48 12.93
C VAL A 261 6.16 -6.92 13.48
N ILE A 262 5.07 -6.69 12.74
CA ILE A 262 3.72 -7.08 13.16
C ILE A 262 3.62 -8.60 13.36
N MET A 263 4.15 -9.40 12.45
CA MET A 263 4.09 -10.87 12.57
C MET A 263 4.81 -11.37 13.83
N LEU A 264 6.01 -10.85 14.10
CA LEU A 264 6.80 -11.25 15.26
C LEU A 264 6.13 -10.78 16.55
N THR A 265 5.67 -9.53 16.60
CA THR A 265 4.95 -9.00 17.76
C THR A 265 3.68 -9.81 18.03
N LEU A 266 2.86 -10.09 17.03
CA LEU A 266 1.63 -10.88 17.21
C LEU A 266 1.91 -12.34 17.59
N THR A 267 3.02 -12.89 17.11
CA THR A 267 3.51 -14.22 17.53
C THR A 267 3.89 -14.23 19.01
N MET A 268 4.60 -13.21 19.47
CA MET A 268 4.97 -13.10 20.88
C MET A 268 3.74 -12.86 21.76
N THR A 269 2.86 -11.94 21.37
CA THR A 269 1.68 -11.58 22.17
C THR A 269 0.63 -12.68 22.23
N SER A 270 0.54 -13.54 21.20
CA SER A 270 -0.38 -14.69 21.20
C SER A 270 0.05 -15.80 22.18
N ASN A 271 1.26 -15.75 22.72
CA ASN A 271 1.76 -16.71 23.70
C ASN A 271 2.02 -16.06 25.07
N LEU A 272 1.41 -14.91 25.36
CA LEU A 272 1.49 -14.27 26.68
C LEU A 272 0.99 -15.23 27.77
N GLY A 273 1.72 -15.30 28.88
CA GLY A 273 1.49 -16.26 29.96
C GLY A 273 2.24 -17.60 29.81
N SER A 274 2.92 -17.83 28.69
CA SER A 274 3.87 -18.96 28.55
C SER A 274 5.28 -18.55 28.94
N ASP A 275 6.14 -19.53 29.27
CA ASP A 275 7.56 -19.27 29.54
C ASP A 275 8.27 -18.67 28.31
N PHE A 276 9.05 -17.62 28.55
CA PHE A 276 9.71 -16.89 27.47
C PHE A 276 10.77 -17.74 26.76
N SER A 277 11.63 -18.42 27.53
CA SER A 277 12.77 -19.16 26.99
C SER A 277 12.36 -20.48 26.36
N GLU A 278 11.36 -21.16 26.93
CA GLU A 278 10.92 -22.47 26.45
C GLU A 278 9.88 -22.38 25.31
N VAL A 279 9.06 -21.32 25.26
CA VAL A 279 7.94 -21.24 24.31
C VAL A 279 8.03 -20.01 23.41
N ILE A 280 8.08 -18.80 23.97
CA ILE A 280 7.95 -17.57 23.18
C ILE A 280 9.15 -17.39 22.25
N LEU A 281 10.36 -17.52 22.77
CA LEU A 281 11.60 -17.31 22.03
C LEU A 281 11.79 -18.35 20.91
N PRO A 282 11.62 -19.67 21.13
CA PRO A 282 11.71 -20.66 20.06
C PRO A 282 10.64 -20.46 18.98
N LYS A 283 9.37 -20.24 19.34
CA LYS A 283 8.28 -20.00 18.37
C LYS A 283 8.55 -18.76 17.53
N THR A 284 8.94 -17.65 18.16
CA THR A 284 9.29 -16.40 17.46
C THR A 284 10.50 -16.60 16.55
N GLY A 285 11.50 -17.38 16.98
CA GLY A 285 12.64 -17.77 16.16
C GLY A 285 12.23 -18.55 14.91
N TYR A 286 11.34 -19.52 15.03
CA TYR A 286 10.81 -20.27 13.87
C TYR A 286 10.01 -19.39 12.92
N VAL A 287 9.17 -18.49 13.45
CA VAL A 287 8.44 -17.51 12.63
C VAL A 287 9.40 -16.57 11.92
N PHE A 288 10.45 -16.10 12.59
CA PHE A 288 11.48 -15.25 11.97
C PHE A 288 12.17 -15.97 10.82
N LEU A 289 12.54 -17.24 10.98
CA LEU A 289 13.12 -18.05 9.90
C LEU A 289 12.14 -18.21 8.73
N GLY A 290 10.86 -18.46 9.03
CA GLY A 290 9.81 -18.52 7.99
C GLY A 290 9.61 -17.19 7.28
N LEU A 291 9.75 -16.07 7.99
CA LEU A 291 9.72 -14.74 7.40
C LEU A 291 10.89 -14.52 6.45
N LEU A 292 12.11 -14.86 6.86
CA LEU A 292 13.29 -14.79 6.01
C LEU A 292 13.10 -15.63 4.74
N PHE A 293 12.57 -16.85 4.87
CA PHE A 293 12.25 -17.69 3.73
C PHE A 293 11.24 -17.02 2.77
N GLY A 294 10.14 -16.48 3.30
CA GLY A 294 9.16 -15.76 2.48
C GLY A 294 9.76 -14.54 1.77
N GLN A 295 10.65 -13.81 2.44
CA GLN A 295 11.35 -12.66 1.86
C GLN A 295 12.37 -13.07 0.79
N LEU A 296 13.04 -14.22 0.94
CA LEU A 296 13.86 -14.78 -0.13
C LEU A 296 12.99 -15.10 -1.36
N VAL A 297 11.85 -15.74 -1.16
CA VAL A 297 10.91 -16.01 -2.26
C VAL A 297 10.45 -14.70 -2.91
N ASP A 298 10.14 -13.68 -2.12
CA ASP A 298 9.74 -12.37 -2.63
C ASP A 298 10.84 -11.72 -3.49
N ASN A 299 12.04 -11.62 -2.94
CA ASN A 299 13.17 -10.93 -3.56
C ASN A 299 13.65 -11.63 -4.85
N PHE A 300 13.61 -12.96 -4.89
CA PHE A 300 14.11 -13.73 -6.04
C PHE A 300 13.03 -14.05 -7.10
N PHE A 301 11.75 -14.12 -6.73
CA PHE A 301 10.68 -14.49 -7.65
C PHE A 301 9.67 -13.37 -7.89
N SER A 302 9.05 -12.84 -6.84
CA SER A 302 7.99 -11.84 -6.97
C SER A 302 8.51 -10.51 -7.51
N GLN A 303 9.57 -9.97 -6.90
CA GLN A 303 10.08 -8.63 -7.23
C GLN A 303 10.60 -8.52 -8.67
N PRO A 304 11.38 -9.48 -9.22
CA PRO A 304 11.79 -9.43 -10.63
C PRO A 304 10.59 -9.46 -11.59
N PHE A 305 9.57 -10.27 -11.28
CA PHE A 305 8.35 -10.34 -12.09
C PHE A 305 7.56 -9.00 -12.07
N ILE A 306 7.57 -8.30 -10.94
CA ILE A 306 6.82 -7.06 -10.76
C ILE A 306 7.60 -5.86 -11.29
N PHE A 307 8.78 -5.58 -10.71
CA PHE A 307 9.48 -4.33 -10.99
C PHE A 307 10.26 -4.35 -12.30
N SER A 308 10.93 -5.48 -12.60
CA SER A 308 11.73 -5.59 -13.82
C SER A 308 10.86 -5.75 -15.07
N ASN A 309 9.86 -6.65 -15.02
CA ASN A 309 9.01 -6.94 -16.19
C ASN A 309 7.80 -6.02 -16.35
N SER A 310 7.26 -5.46 -15.26
CA SER A 310 6.02 -4.65 -15.30
C SER A 310 6.26 -3.15 -15.21
N VAL A 311 7.16 -2.68 -14.34
CA VAL A 311 7.44 -1.24 -14.17
C VAL A 311 8.63 -0.76 -14.99
N LYS A 312 9.58 -1.67 -15.32
CA LYS A 312 10.79 -1.38 -16.10
C LYS A 312 11.64 -0.27 -15.46
N SER A 313 11.76 -0.34 -14.13
CA SER A 313 12.51 0.60 -13.31
C SER A 313 13.50 -0.14 -12.43
N HIS A 314 14.62 0.52 -12.15
CA HIS A 314 15.64 -0.03 -11.26
C HIS A 314 15.10 -0.06 -9.81
N PRO A 315 15.40 -1.09 -9.00
CA PRO A 315 15.02 -1.15 -7.58
C PRO A 315 15.31 0.14 -6.79
N LEU A 316 16.51 0.70 -6.98
CA LEU A 316 16.92 1.97 -6.34
C LEU A 316 16.02 3.16 -6.71
N GLU A 317 15.57 3.24 -7.96
CA GLU A 317 14.67 4.30 -8.44
C GLU A 317 13.32 4.23 -7.74
N ILE A 318 12.78 3.02 -7.63
CA ILE A 318 11.52 2.75 -6.92
C ILE A 318 11.65 3.07 -5.43
N PHE A 319 12.74 2.67 -4.80
CA PHE A 319 13.02 2.96 -3.39
C PHE A 319 13.05 4.47 -3.10
N LEU A 320 13.79 5.25 -3.90
CA LEU A 320 13.87 6.71 -3.73
C LEU A 320 12.52 7.39 -3.93
N VAL A 321 11.77 6.96 -4.94
CA VAL A 321 10.43 7.48 -5.23
C VAL A 321 9.45 7.22 -4.08
N ILE A 322 9.51 6.03 -3.47
CA ILE A 322 8.67 5.69 -2.31
C ILE A 322 9.02 6.57 -1.11
N ILE A 323 10.31 6.78 -0.81
CA ILE A 323 10.71 7.66 0.31
C ILE A 323 10.24 9.09 0.06
N ILE A 324 10.47 9.64 -1.13
CA ILE A 324 10.06 11.01 -1.45
C ILE A 324 8.53 11.14 -1.34
N ALA A 325 7.78 10.20 -1.89
CA ALA A 325 6.32 10.22 -1.82
C ALA A 325 5.80 10.04 -0.38
N GLY A 326 6.47 9.20 0.42
CA GLY A 326 6.18 9.00 1.83
C GLY A 326 6.42 10.25 2.67
N LEU A 327 7.50 10.98 2.42
CA LEU A 327 7.79 12.25 3.09
C LEU A 327 6.77 13.35 2.72
N LEU A 328 6.28 13.37 1.49
CA LEU A 328 5.35 14.40 1.01
C LEU A 328 3.89 14.12 1.35
N PHE A 329 3.45 12.86 1.27
CA PHE A 329 2.03 12.48 1.34
C PHE A 329 1.76 11.29 2.27
N GLY A 330 2.73 10.89 3.10
CA GLY A 330 2.60 9.80 4.06
C GLY A 330 2.35 8.44 3.40
N VAL A 331 1.58 7.58 4.08
CA VAL A 331 1.27 6.22 3.63
C VAL A 331 0.58 6.19 2.27
N VAL A 332 -0.34 7.13 2.02
CA VAL A 332 -1.02 7.26 0.71
C VAL A 332 -0.01 7.56 -0.39
N GLY A 333 0.96 8.44 -0.12
CA GLY A 333 2.07 8.72 -1.03
C GLY A 333 2.86 7.49 -1.39
N MET A 334 3.24 6.68 -0.40
CA MET A 334 4.02 5.45 -0.62
C MET A 334 3.29 4.44 -1.52
N ILE A 335 1.98 4.27 -1.34
CA ILE A 335 1.16 3.36 -2.17
C ILE A 335 1.07 3.85 -3.62
N VAL A 336 0.89 5.16 -3.82
CA VAL A 336 0.72 5.75 -5.16
C VAL A 336 2.06 6.02 -5.86
N ALA A 337 3.18 5.90 -5.14
CA ALA A 337 4.52 6.26 -5.61
C ALA A 337 4.89 5.53 -6.91
N VAL A 338 4.80 4.20 -6.92
CA VAL A 338 5.15 3.36 -8.08
C VAL A 338 4.22 3.62 -9.29
N PRO A 339 2.89 3.55 -9.17
CA PRO A 339 2.02 3.79 -10.31
C PRO A 339 2.10 5.23 -10.84
N GLY A 340 2.20 6.22 -9.94
CA GLY A 340 2.36 7.62 -10.31
C GLY A 340 3.67 7.87 -11.05
N TYR A 341 4.77 7.33 -10.54
CA TYR A 341 6.07 7.43 -11.18
C TYR A 341 6.11 6.75 -12.55
N THR A 342 5.50 5.56 -12.68
CA THR A 342 5.37 4.87 -13.96
C THR A 342 4.62 5.73 -14.99
N ALA A 343 3.51 6.35 -14.57
CA ALA A 343 2.73 7.23 -15.43
C ALA A 343 3.54 8.45 -15.90
N ILE A 344 4.22 9.12 -14.96
CA ILE A 344 5.09 10.26 -15.26
C ILE A 344 6.18 9.86 -16.25
N LYS A 345 6.86 8.73 -16.01
CA LYS A 345 7.96 8.23 -16.85
C LYS A 345 7.51 8.00 -18.29
N VAL A 346 6.34 7.39 -18.50
CA VAL A 346 5.78 7.16 -19.84
C VAL A 346 5.43 8.48 -20.54
N ILE A 347 4.80 9.41 -19.84
CA ILE A 347 4.45 10.74 -20.40
C ILE A 347 5.72 11.49 -20.81
N LEU A 348 6.74 11.52 -19.93
CA LEU A 348 8.01 12.16 -20.23
C LEU A 348 8.69 11.53 -21.46
N LYS A 349 8.68 10.20 -21.58
CA LYS A 349 9.26 9.52 -22.75
C LYS A 349 8.57 9.92 -24.07
N GLU A 350 7.25 10.06 -24.07
CA GLU A 350 6.49 10.35 -25.29
C GLU A 350 6.60 11.83 -25.71
N PHE A 351 6.64 12.76 -24.75
CA PHE A 351 6.61 14.21 -25.04
C PHE A 351 7.95 14.93 -24.91
N LEU A 352 8.94 14.34 -24.23
CA LEU A 352 10.25 14.93 -23.97
C LEU A 352 11.38 13.93 -24.29
N SER A 353 11.23 13.16 -25.37
CA SER A 353 12.19 12.12 -25.80
C SER A 353 13.62 12.63 -26.04
N ASP A 354 13.77 13.91 -26.36
CA ASP A 354 15.05 14.53 -26.71
C ASP A 354 15.85 14.96 -25.47
N ASN A 355 15.22 14.99 -24.29
CA ASN A 355 15.89 15.36 -23.04
C ASN A 355 16.81 14.21 -22.56
N GLN A 356 18.08 14.51 -22.31
CA GLN A 356 19.08 13.50 -21.91
C GLN A 356 18.72 12.77 -20.60
N ILE A 357 18.15 13.49 -19.63
CA ILE A 357 17.71 12.92 -18.34
C ILE A 357 16.56 11.95 -18.58
N VAL A 358 15.57 12.37 -19.37
CA VAL A 358 14.42 11.52 -19.74
C VAL A 358 14.90 10.28 -20.48
N LYS A 359 15.83 10.42 -21.43
CA LYS A 359 16.39 9.30 -22.19
C LYS A 359 17.11 8.30 -21.30
N SER A 360 17.88 8.77 -20.32
CA SER A 360 18.56 7.92 -19.33
C SER A 360 17.57 7.16 -18.44
N LEU A 361 16.57 7.85 -17.88
CA LEU A 361 15.58 7.21 -17.01
C LEU A 361 14.67 6.24 -17.78
N THR A 362 14.36 6.54 -19.04
CA THR A 362 13.35 5.81 -19.83
C THR A 362 13.90 4.82 -20.85
N HIS A 363 15.22 4.53 -20.81
CA HIS A 363 15.87 3.64 -21.78
C HIS A 363 15.23 2.23 -21.83
N ASN A 364 14.74 1.72 -20.70
CA ASN A 364 14.14 0.39 -20.60
C ASN A 364 12.66 0.31 -21.00
N LEU A 365 11.99 1.45 -21.20
CA LEU A 365 10.54 1.53 -21.46
C LEU A 365 10.10 0.99 -22.81
#